data_AF-A0A540K8A4-F1
#
_entry.id   AF-A0A540K8A4-F1
#
_cell.length_a   1.000
_cell.length_b   1.000
_cell.length_c   1.000
_cell.angle_alpha   90.00
_cell.angle_beta   90.00
_cell.angle_gamma   90.00
#
_symmetry.space_group_name_H-M   'P 1'
#
loop_
_entity.id
_entity.type
_entity.pdbx_description
1 polymer ?
#
loop_
_entity_poly.entity_id
_entity_poly.type
_entity_poly.pdbx_seq_one_letter_code
_entity_poly.pdbx_strand_id
1 'polypeptide(L)'
;MESKLVQVRFFFLFVTVSSAYTPFQYFMHVQFWPAAECQAIGGVNKCHIMQPSHLQFTIHGLWPANKSSSSSLDCKGDAFNVNEMDDALKKALLSSWWDWRKGKPVEFWQREYDKHRKVLRQCVPEDRVLPEDPSDVP
;
A
#
# COMPACT_ATOMS: atom_id res chain seq x y z
N MET A 1 -44.78 -11.00 55.99
CA MET A 1 -43.62 -10.18 55.59
C MET A 1 -43.13 -10.73 54.28
N GLU A 2 -43.41 -10.05 53.17
CA GLU A 2 -42.98 -10.50 51.85
C GLU A 2 -41.63 -9.90 51.50
N SER A 3 -40.60 -10.74 51.43
CA SER A 3 -39.27 -10.33 51.03
C SER A 3 -39.19 -10.25 49.51
N LYS A 4 -39.12 -9.04 48.95
CA LYS A 4 -38.89 -8.84 47.51
C LYS A 4 -37.39 -8.98 47.23
N LEU A 5 -37.02 -10.01 46.47
CA LEU A 5 -35.66 -10.20 45.98
C LEU A 5 -35.34 -9.11 44.94
N VAL A 6 -34.41 -8.21 45.26
CA VAL A 6 -33.92 -7.18 44.32
C VAL A 6 -32.84 -7.82 43.44
N GLN A 7 -33.15 -8.06 42.17
CA GLN A 7 -32.21 -8.63 41.21
C GLN A 7 -31.37 -7.50 40.57
N VAL A 8 -30.10 -7.36 40.98
CA VAL A 8 -29.16 -6.42 40.37
C VAL A 8 -28.52 -7.08 39.14
N ARG A 9 -28.79 -6.57 37.93
CA ARG A 9 -28.17 -7.07 36.70
C ARG A 9 -26.93 -6.25 36.35
N PHE A 10 -25.76 -6.87 36.50
CA PHE A 10 -24.50 -6.32 36.01
C PHE A 10 -24.39 -6.57 34.51
N PHE A 11 -24.53 -5.52 33.71
CA PHE A 11 -24.26 -5.56 32.28
C PHE A 11 -22.74 -5.42 32.07
N PHE A 12 -22.02 -6.54 32.01
CA PHE A 12 -20.60 -6.53 31.62
C PHE A 12 -20.51 -6.25 30.11
N LEU A 13 -20.24 -5.00 29.75
CA LEU A 13 -19.81 -4.64 28.40
C LEU A 13 -18.40 -5.22 28.17
N PHE A 14 -18.32 -6.41 27.56
CA PHE A 14 -17.07 -6.94 27.05
C PHE A 14 -16.62 -6.06 25.87
N VAL A 15 -15.79 -5.06 26.15
CA VAL A 15 -15.07 -4.31 25.11
C VAL A 15 -13.97 -5.22 24.59
N THR A 16 -14.24 -5.94 23.51
CA THR A 16 -13.22 -6.70 22.80
C THR A 16 -12.29 -5.70 22.11
N VAL A 17 -11.08 -5.51 22.65
CA VAL A 17 -10.02 -4.76 21.97
C VAL A 17 -9.51 -5.64 20.82
N SER A 18 -10.06 -5.44 19.63
CA SER A 18 -9.53 -6.05 18.41
C SER A 18 -8.18 -5.38 18.10
N SER A 19 -7.08 -6.08 18.33
CA SER A 19 -5.76 -5.63 17.90
C SER A 19 -5.72 -5.69 16.37
N ALA A 20 -5.82 -4.53 15.71
CA ALA A 20 -5.55 -4.43 14.29
C ALA A 20 -4.02 -4.58 14.10
N TYR A 21 -3.59 -5.75 13.60
CA TYR A 21 -2.20 -5.96 13.24
C TYR A 21 -1.87 -5.10 12.01
N THR A 22 -1.03 -4.08 12.20
CA THR A 22 -0.49 -3.31 11.09
C THR A 22 0.82 -3.96 10.64
N PRO A 23 0.92 -4.44 9.39
CA PRO A 23 2.14 -5.09 8.89
C PRO A 23 3.33 -4.13 8.70
N PHE A 24 3.13 -2.83 8.91
CA PHE A 24 4.12 -1.77 8.85
C PHE A 24 4.00 -0.80 10.03
N GLN A 25 5.06 -0.01 10.28
CA GLN A 25 5.13 0.98 11.36
C GLN A 25 5.05 2.42 10.86
N TYR A 26 5.56 2.69 9.65
CA TYR A 26 5.54 4.02 9.05
C TYR A 26 5.52 3.94 7.53
N PHE A 27 5.22 5.08 6.89
CA PHE A 27 5.35 5.27 5.46
C PHE A 27 6.60 6.05 5.12
N MET A 28 7.27 5.64 4.06
CA MET A 28 8.28 6.44 3.38
C MET A 28 7.67 7.05 2.13
N HIS A 29 7.60 8.37 2.09
CA HIS A 29 7.34 9.11 0.86
C HIS A 29 8.67 9.29 0.13
N VAL A 30 8.91 8.44 -0.86
CA VAL A 30 10.18 8.39 -1.58
C VAL A 30 10.09 9.24 -2.84
N GLN A 31 11.07 10.12 -3.00
CA GLN A 31 11.22 10.95 -4.19
C GLN A 31 12.56 10.64 -4.86
N PHE A 32 12.63 10.78 -6.17
CA PHE A 32 13.88 10.68 -6.92
C PHE A 32 14.21 11.99 -7.62
N TRP A 33 15.50 12.21 -7.88
CA TRP A 33 15.97 13.33 -8.70
C TRP A 33 16.18 12.85 -10.15
N PRO A 34 15.33 13.27 -11.10
CA PRO A 34 15.35 12.72 -12.45
C PRO A 34 16.68 12.88 -13.17
N ALA A 35 17.38 14.01 -13.00
CA ALA A 35 18.66 14.19 -13.69
C ALA A 35 19.74 13.21 -13.19
N ALA A 36 19.76 12.86 -11.90
CA ALA A 36 20.70 11.86 -11.38
C ALA A 36 20.37 10.45 -11.88
N GLU A 37 19.09 10.06 -11.81
CA GLU A 37 18.62 8.76 -12.31
C GLU A 37 18.90 8.59 -13.81
N CYS A 38 18.66 9.64 -14.60
CA CYS A 38 18.97 9.65 -16.02
C CYS A 38 20.47 9.55 -16.30
N GLN A 39 21.29 10.29 -15.55
CA GLN A 39 22.74 10.22 -15.69
C GLN A 39 23.26 8.81 -15.40
N ALA A 40 22.72 8.14 -14.37
CA ALA A 40 23.10 6.78 -13.99
C ALA A 40 22.81 5.74 -15.09
N ILE A 41 21.85 5.99 -15.98
CA ILE A 41 21.49 5.09 -17.10
C ILE A 41 22.05 5.53 -18.46
N GLY A 42 23.01 6.47 -18.48
CA GLY A 42 23.68 6.90 -19.71
C GLY A 42 23.22 8.26 -20.26
N GLY A 43 22.61 9.10 -19.42
CA GLY A 43 22.30 10.50 -19.73
C GLY A 43 20.83 10.77 -20.04
N VAL A 44 20.49 12.05 -20.13
CA VAL A 44 19.10 12.56 -20.31
C VAL A 44 18.38 12.00 -21.53
N ASN A 45 19.11 11.65 -22.60
CA ASN A 45 18.54 11.08 -23.83
C ASN A 45 18.01 9.65 -23.65
N LYS A 46 18.33 8.98 -22.53
CA LYS A 46 17.83 7.64 -22.19
C LYS A 46 16.56 7.69 -21.34
N CYS A 47 16.12 8.89 -20.96
CA CYS A 47 14.92 9.11 -20.16
C CYS A 47 13.77 9.68 -20.98
N HIS A 48 12.56 9.44 -20.49
CA HIS A 48 11.32 9.93 -21.06
C HIS A 48 10.87 11.22 -20.37
N ILE A 49 11.68 12.28 -20.45
CA ILE A 49 11.32 13.58 -19.87
C ILE A 49 10.26 14.25 -20.75
N MET A 50 9.00 14.25 -20.30
CA MET A 50 7.87 14.74 -21.09
C MET A 50 7.70 16.27 -21.07
N GLN A 51 8.25 16.95 -20.06
CA GLN A 51 8.09 18.40 -19.89
C GLN A 51 9.12 18.98 -18.92
N PRO A 52 9.43 20.30 -18.96
CA PRO A 52 10.41 20.91 -18.06
C PRO A 52 10.11 20.76 -16.56
N SER A 53 8.82 20.68 -16.18
CA SER A 53 8.40 20.45 -14.79
C SER A 53 8.87 19.12 -14.21
N HIS A 54 9.30 18.18 -15.07
CA HIS A 54 9.87 16.90 -14.67
C HIS A 54 11.34 17.00 -14.22
N LEU A 55 11.97 18.17 -14.23
CA LEU A 55 13.32 18.40 -13.69
C LEU A 55 13.27 18.87 -12.23
N GLN A 56 12.48 18.18 -11.42
CA GLN A 56 12.26 18.44 -10.00
C GLN A 56 12.25 17.11 -9.25
N PHE A 57 12.37 17.13 -7.91
CA PHE A 57 12.08 15.92 -7.13
C PHE A 57 10.65 15.49 -7.41
N THR A 58 10.50 14.22 -7.80
CA THR A 58 9.21 13.66 -8.20
C THR A 58 9.01 12.34 -7.47
N ILE A 59 7.75 11.93 -7.33
CA ILE A 59 7.39 10.77 -6.53
C ILE A 59 8.03 9.53 -7.17
N HIS A 60 8.76 8.75 -6.37
CA HIS A 60 9.14 7.38 -6.73
C HIS A 60 8.04 6.43 -6.28
N GLY A 61 7.64 6.55 -5.01
CA GLY A 61 6.53 5.78 -4.45
C GLY A 61 6.28 6.07 -2.97
N LEU A 62 5.19 5.50 -2.48
CA LEU A 62 4.82 5.51 -1.07
C LEU A 62 4.98 4.09 -0.53
N TRP A 63 5.97 3.89 0.34
CA TRP A 63 6.39 2.55 0.74
C TRP A 63 6.13 2.32 2.23
N PRO A 64 5.35 1.30 2.60
CA PRO A 64 5.26 0.86 3.99
C PRO A 64 6.61 0.32 4.46
N ALA A 65 7.02 0.64 5.68
CA ALA A 65 8.31 0.26 6.24
C ALA A 65 8.25 -0.02 7.74
N ASN A 66 9.26 -0.75 8.22
CA ASN A 66 9.46 -1.12 9.62
C ASN A 66 10.87 -0.72 10.08
N LYS A 67 11.01 -0.32 11.36
CA LYS A 67 12.29 0.11 11.95
C LYS A 67 13.30 -1.03 12.03
N SER A 68 12.80 -2.26 12.09
CA SER A 68 13.56 -3.51 11.96
C SER A 68 13.19 -4.14 10.62
N SER A 69 14.13 -4.84 9.97
CA SER A 69 13.83 -5.56 8.72
C SER A 69 12.69 -6.55 8.96
N SER A 70 11.49 -6.25 8.47
CA SER A 70 10.37 -7.17 8.62
C SER A 70 10.31 -8.12 7.43
N SER A 71 10.08 -9.38 7.76
CA SER A 71 9.63 -10.47 6.90
C SER A 71 8.60 -10.01 5.87
N SER A 72 8.67 -10.60 4.67
CA SER A 72 7.62 -10.49 3.66
C SER A 72 6.32 -11.03 4.22
N LEU A 73 5.34 -10.16 4.45
CA LEU A 73 3.99 -10.58 4.75
C LEU A 73 3.26 -10.83 3.43
N ASP A 74 2.68 -12.02 3.28
CA ASP A 74 1.80 -12.34 2.16
C ASP A 74 0.40 -11.83 2.48
N CYS A 75 0.02 -10.71 1.89
CA CYS A 75 -1.26 -10.09 2.17
C CYS A 75 -2.06 -9.97 0.87
N LYS A 76 -3.27 -10.53 0.90
CA LYS A 76 -4.23 -10.44 -0.21
C LYS A 76 -4.72 -9.00 -0.30
N GLY A 77 -4.54 -8.39 -1.46
CA GLY A 77 -4.99 -7.04 -1.77
C GLY A 77 -5.64 -6.98 -3.14
N ASP A 78 -6.49 -5.98 -3.34
CA ASP A 78 -7.17 -5.75 -4.61
C ASP A 78 -6.14 -5.63 -5.75
N ALA A 79 -6.48 -6.17 -6.92
CA ALA A 79 -5.66 -5.95 -8.10
C ALA A 79 -5.72 -4.46 -8.48
N PHE A 80 -4.60 -3.89 -8.92
CA PHE A 80 -4.62 -2.54 -9.46
C PHE A 80 -5.60 -2.47 -10.62
N ASN A 81 -6.40 -1.42 -10.63
CA ASN A 81 -7.32 -1.13 -11.70
C ASN A 81 -7.30 0.38 -11.98
N VAL A 82 -6.69 0.77 -13.10
CA VAL A 82 -6.60 2.18 -13.49
C VAL A 82 -7.97 2.82 -13.72
N ASN A 83 -9.01 2.01 -13.97
CA ASN A 83 -10.36 2.50 -14.19
C ASN A 83 -11.06 2.90 -12.88
N GLU A 84 -10.53 2.50 -11.72
CA GLU A 84 -11.03 2.96 -10.41
C GLU A 84 -10.50 4.35 -10.03
N MET A 85 -9.52 4.87 -10.78
CA MET A 85 -9.02 6.22 -10.60
C MET A 85 -9.94 7.21 -11.33
N ASP A 86 -10.35 8.26 -10.64
CA ASP A 86 -11.00 9.39 -11.30
C ASP A 86 -10.00 10.18 -12.19
N ASP A 87 -10.53 11.01 -13.08
CA ASP A 87 -9.71 11.73 -14.05
C ASP A 87 -8.86 12.84 -13.41
N ALA A 88 -9.29 13.38 -12.27
CA ALA A 88 -8.52 14.38 -11.53
C ALA A 88 -7.26 13.75 -10.92
N LEU A 89 -7.40 12.56 -10.32
CA LEU A 89 -6.30 11.76 -9.80
C LEU A 89 -5.35 11.36 -10.92
N LYS A 90 -5.85 10.83 -12.04
CA LYS A 90 -4.99 10.49 -13.20
C LYS A 90 -4.18 11.69 -13.67
N LYS A 91 -4.82 12.87 -13.77
CA LYS A 91 -4.15 14.11 -14.19
C LYS A 91 -3.07 14.53 -13.19
N ALA A 92 -3.33 14.43 -11.88
CA ALA A 92 -2.33 14.72 -10.86
C ALA A 92 -1.15 13.75 -10.95
N LEU A 93 -1.41 12.44 -11.07
CA LEU A 93 -0.39 11.40 -11.20
C LEU A 93 0.50 11.58 -12.44
N LEU A 94 -0.08 11.93 -13.59
CA LEU A 94 0.70 12.23 -14.80
C LEU A 94 1.66 13.41 -14.62
N SER A 95 1.34 14.34 -13.71
CA SER A 95 2.20 15.49 -13.42
C SER A 95 3.23 15.20 -12.33
N SER A 96 2.87 14.45 -11.28
CA SER A 96 3.69 14.31 -10.07
C SER A 96 4.35 12.94 -9.90
N TRP A 97 3.92 11.93 -10.67
CA TRP A 97 4.34 10.54 -10.54
C TRP A 97 4.43 9.84 -11.91
N TRP A 98 5.27 10.33 -12.81
CA TRP A 98 5.40 9.85 -14.20
C TRP A 98 6.49 8.77 -14.35
N ASP A 99 6.42 7.94 -15.40
CA ASP A 99 7.44 6.91 -15.68
C ASP A 99 8.62 7.50 -16.47
N TRP A 100 9.68 7.84 -15.74
CA TRP A 100 10.89 8.44 -16.33
C TRP A 100 11.71 7.50 -17.20
N ARG A 101 11.56 6.19 -17.02
CA ARG A 101 12.41 5.20 -17.68
C ARG A 101 11.78 4.72 -18.99
N LYS A 102 10.50 4.36 -18.96
CA LYS A 102 9.80 3.77 -20.11
C LYS A 102 8.74 4.67 -20.73
N GLY A 103 8.38 5.79 -20.09
CA GLY A 103 7.29 6.63 -20.57
C GLY A 103 5.92 5.96 -20.51
N LYS A 104 5.76 4.95 -19.64
CA LYS A 104 4.53 4.15 -19.48
C LYS A 104 3.94 4.32 -18.08
N PRO A 105 3.26 5.46 -17.80
CA PRO A 105 2.82 5.84 -16.46
C PRO A 105 1.92 4.79 -15.80
N VAL A 106 0.94 4.23 -16.52
CA VAL A 106 0.04 3.21 -15.96
C VAL A 106 0.78 1.93 -15.54
N GLU A 107 1.68 1.43 -16.38
CA GLU A 107 2.51 0.27 -16.04
C GLU A 107 3.43 0.56 -14.85
N PHE A 108 3.89 1.80 -14.70
CA PHE A 108 4.71 2.22 -13.56
C PHE A 108 3.90 2.27 -12.27
N TRP A 109 2.72 2.88 -12.27
CA TRP A 109 1.83 2.90 -11.11
C TRP A 109 1.44 1.50 -10.66
N GLN A 110 1.10 0.62 -11.62
CA GLN A 110 0.84 -0.79 -11.36
C GLN A 110 2.01 -1.47 -10.64
N ARG A 111 3.26 -1.30 -11.13
CA ARG A 111 4.44 -1.93 -10.53
C ARG A 111 4.68 -1.44 -9.10
N GLU A 112 4.58 -0.12 -8.87
CA GLU A 112 4.72 0.45 -7.53
C GLU A 112 3.60 -0.03 -6.59
N TYR A 113 2.36 -0.06 -7.08
CA TYR A 113 1.22 -0.58 -6.33
C TYR A 113 1.41 -2.06 -5.97
N ASP A 114 1.71 -2.94 -6.92
CA ASP A 114 1.89 -4.38 -6.68
C ASP A 114 3.02 -4.68 -5.71
N LYS A 115 4.13 -3.93 -5.83
CA LYS A 115 5.31 -4.14 -5.01
C LYS A 115 5.10 -3.69 -3.57
N HIS A 116 4.39 -2.58 -3.36
CA HIS A 116 4.29 -1.94 -2.05
C HIS A 116 2.93 -2.16 -1.35
N ARG A 117 1.87 -2.58 -2.06
CA ARG A 117 0.54 -2.86 -1.47
C ARG A 117 0.50 -4.07 -0.57
N LYS A 118 1.40 -5.04 -0.76
CA LYS A 118 1.40 -6.28 0.03
C LYS A 118 1.54 -6.00 1.52
N VAL A 119 2.05 -4.83 1.90
CA VAL A 119 2.22 -4.44 3.29
C VAL A 119 1.14 -3.44 3.74
N LEU A 120 0.00 -3.30 3.05
CA LEU A 120 -1.01 -2.26 3.35
C LEU A 120 -2.34 -2.78 3.92
N ARG A 121 -2.64 -4.07 3.82
CA ARG A 121 -3.94 -4.65 4.21
C ARG A 121 -3.77 -5.72 5.29
N GLN A 122 -4.87 -6.14 5.92
CA GLN A 122 -4.90 -7.18 6.96
C GLN A 122 -4.08 -8.39 6.54
N CYS A 123 -2.87 -8.48 7.07
CA CYS A 123 -2.04 -9.65 6.92
C CYS A 123 -2.51 -10.64 7.97
N VAL A 124 -2.94 -11.82 7.51
CA VAL A 124 -3.06 -12.96 8.41
C VAL A 124 -1.63 -13.42 8.65
N PRO A 125 -1.12 -13.41 9.89
CA PRO A 125 0.20 -13.98 10.14
C PRO A 125 0.18 -15.47 9.73
N GLU A 126 1.29 -15.96 9.18
CA GLU A 126 1.37 -17.27 8.52
C GLU A 126 0.93 -18.44 9.43
N ASP A 127 1.06 -18.27 10.74
CA ASP A 127 0.60 -19.19 11.79
C ASP A 127 -0.93 -19.26 11.97
N ARG A 128 -1.69 -18.34 11.36
CA ARG A 128 -3.15 -18.27 11.39
C ARG A 128 -3.80 -18.52 10.02
N VAL A 129 -3.01 -18.82 8.99
CA VAL A 129 -3.55 -19.29 7.71
C VAL A 129 -4.03 -20.73 7.92
N LEU A 130 -5.35 -20.91 8.06
CA LEU A 130 -5.93 -22.24 8.07
C LEU A 130 -5.59 -22.94 6.74
N PRO A 131 -5.26 -24.24 6.74
CA PRO A 131 -5.03 -24.98 5.51
C PRO A 131 -6.27 -24.83 4.61
N GLU A 132 -6.05 -24.48 3.34
CA GLU A 132 -7.13 -24.37 2.35
C GLU A 132 -7.89 -25.70 2.30
N ASP A 133 -9.23 -25.64 2.39
CA ASP A 133 -10.08 -26.82 2.25
C ASP A 133 -9.94 -27.32 0.80
N PRO A 134 -9.56 -28.59 0.58
CA PRO A 134 -9.45 -29.15 -0.77
C PRO A 134 -10.72 -29.06 -1.62
N SER A 135 -11.88 -28.73 -1.03
CA SER A 135 -13.13 -28.49 -1.77
C SER A 135 -13.23 -27.13 -2.46
N ASP A 136 -12.36 -26.17 -2.16
CA ASP A 136 -12.45 -24.78 -2.66
C ASP A 136 -11.62 -24.52 -3.94
N VAL A 137 -11.04 -25.57 -4.54
CA VAL A 137 -10.34 -25.47 -5.84
C VAL A 137 -11.31 -25.84 -6.97
N PRO A 138 -11.60 -24.92 -7.92
CA PRO A 138 -12.51 -25.17 -9.06
C PRO A 138 -12.08 -26.31 -9.98
#